data_AF-A0A804M2J1-F1
#
_entry.id   AF-A0A804M2J1-F1
#
_cell.length_a   1.000
_cell.length_b   1.000
_cell.length_c   1.000
_cell.angle_alpha   90.00
_cell.angle_beta   90.00
_cell.angle_gamma   90.00
#
_symmetry.space_group_name_H-M   'P 1'
#
loop_
_entity.id
_entity.type
_entity.pdbx_description
1 polymer ?
#
loop_
_entity_poly.entity_id
_entity_poly.type
_entity_poly.pdbx_seq_one_letter_code
_entity_poly.pdbx_strand_id
1 'polypeptide(L)'
;MPIYQRPFMKGKLYIHFTVEFPDSLAPEQCKALETVLPPRLSSKLTDMETDECEETTMHDVNNIEEEMHRKQAHAAHEAYEEDDEMPGGAQRVQCAQQ
;
A
#
# COMPACT_ATOMS: atom_id res chain seq x y z
N MET A 1 28.94 2.76 26.17
CA MET A 1 29.38 1.76 27.17
C MET A 1 30.73 1.17 26.77
N PRO A 2 31.65 0.91 27.71
CA PRO A 2 32.88 0.16 27.40
C PRO A 2 32.57 -1.22 26.84
N ILE A 3 33.39 -1.70 25.89
CA ILE A 3 33.28 -3.06 25.38
C ILE A 3 33.83 -4.03 26.43
N TYR A 4 33.10 -5.11 26.72
CA TYR A 4 33.54 -6.14 27.66
C TYR A 4 34.96 -6.64 27.29
N GLN A 5 35.84 -6.78 28.30
CA GLN A 5 37.28 -7.09 28.17
C GLN A 5 38.16 -6.04 27.45
N ARG A 6 37.60 -4.89 27.05
CA ARG A 6 38.35 -3.81 26.36
C ARG A 6 38.01 -2.45 26.97
N PRO A 7 38.51 -2.13 28.18
CA PRO A 7 38.10 -0.95 28.95
C PRO A 7 38.33 0.39 28.22
N PHE A 8 39.28 0.44 27.28
CA PHE A 8 39.57 1.63 26.47
C PHE A 8 38.75 1.73 25.18
N MET A 9 38.04 0.66 24.77
CA MET A 9 37.16 0.70 23.60
C MET A 9 35.74 1.04 24.04
N LYS A 10 35.17 2.08 23.43
CA LYS A 10 33.78 2.49 23.65
C LYS A 10 32.90 1.94 22.52
N GLY A 11 31.70 1.49 22.87
CA GLY A 11 30.66 1.17 21.89
C GLY A 11 30.15 2.41 21.16
N LYS A 12 29.27 2.18 20.18
CA LYS A 12 28.63 3.25 19.39
C LYS A 12 27.31 3.67 20.04
N LEU A 13 26.98 4.95 19.95
CA LEU A 13 25.66 5.48 20.24
C LEU A 13 24.87 5.49 18.93
N TYR A 14 23.69 4.90 18.95
CA TYR A 14 22.74 4.96 17.84
C TYR A 14 21.52 5.74 18.30
N ILE A 15 21.15 6.76 17.53
CA ILE A 15 19.94 7.55 17.76
C ILE A 15 18.98 7.18 16.65
N HIS A 16 17.84 6.62 17.03
CA HIS A 16 16.73 6.39 16.13
C HIS A 16 15.78 7.58 16.28
N PHE A 17 15.61 8.34 15.21
CA PHE A 17 14.69 9.46 15.19
C PHE A 17 13.30 8.98 14.78
N THR A 18 12.31 9.31 15.60
CA THR A 18 10.90 9.27 15.21
C THR A 18 10.48 10.70 14.91
N VAL A 19 9.95 10.93 13.71
CA VAL A 19 9.48 12.26 13.29
C VAL A 19 7.96 12.27 13.40
N GLU A 20 7.43 13.13 14.26
CA GLU A 20 6.00 13.39 14.35
C GLU A 20 5.63 14.43 13.29
N PHE A 21 4.75 14.06 12.36
CA PHE A 21 4.20 14.97 11.36
C PHE A 21 2.98 15.70 11.93
N PRO A 22 2.67 16.93 11.46
CA PRO A 22 1.41 17.59 11.81
C PRO A 22 0.22 16.83 11.22
N ASP A 23 -0.89 16.78 11.95
CA ASP A 23 -2.11 16.07 11.52
C ASP A 23 -2.73 16.65 10.24
N SER A 24 -2.54 17.95 10.00
CA SER A 24 -3.02 18.63 8.80
C SER A 24 -2.18 19.86 8.45
N LEU A 25 -2.30 20.32 7.21
CA LEU A 25 -1.64 21.52 6.70
C LEU A 25 -2.68 22.43 6.03
N ALA A 26 -2.66 23.72 6.36
CA ALA A 26 -3.49 24.71 5.68
C ALA A 26 -3.01 24.90 4.22
N PRO A 27 -3.90 25.25 3.27
CA PRO A 27 -3.53 25.40 1.86
C PRO A 27 -2.38 26.42 1.62
N GLU A 28 -2.31 27.48 2.44
CA GLU A 28 -1.23 28.47 2.38
C GLU A 28 0.13 27.86 2.79
N GLN A 29 0.14 26.98 3.79
CA GLN A 29 1.34 26.27 4.23
C GLN A 29 1.82 25.29 3.16
N CYS A 30 0.90 24.60 2.48
CA CYS A 30 1.25 23.72 1.36
C CYS A 30 1.94 24.49 0.22
N LYS A 31 1.42 25.66 -0.16
CA LYS A 31 2.07 26.53 -1.16
C LYS A 31 3.45 27.00 -0.71
N ALA A 32 3.61 27.34 0.56
CA ALA A 32 4.93 27.70 1.10
C ALA A 32 5.91 26.51 1.02
N LEU A 33 5.46 25.30 1.37
CA LEU A 33 6.27 24.08 1.28
C LEU A 33 6.76 23.80 -0.15
N GLU A 34 5.93 24.02 -1.17
CA GLU A 34 6.33 23.85 -2.57
C GLU A 34 7.51 24.75 -3.00
N THR A 35 7.71 25.89 -2.33
CA THR A 35 8.82 26.81 -2.64
C THR A 35 10.13 26.45 -1.93
N VAL A 36 10.07 25.65 -0.86
CA VAL A 36 11.24 25.29 -0.04
C VAL A 36 11.69 23.84 -0.22
N LEU A 37 10.76 22.94 -0.56
CA LEU A 37 11.05 21.54 -0.80
C LEU A 37 11.61 21.33 -2.22
N PRO A 38 12.38 20.26 -2.47
CA PRO A 38 12.80 19.89 -3.80
C PRO A 38 11.59 19.80 -4.77
N PRO A 39 11.79 20.09 -6.07
CA PRO A 39 10.71 20.01 -7.06
C PRO A 39 10.01 18.65 -7.02
N ARG A 40 8.68 18.67 -7.20
CA ARG A 40 7.89 17.44 -7.28
C ARG A 40 8.51 16.50 -8.32
N LEU A 41 8.74 15.24 -7.92
CA LEU A 41 9.15 14.21 -8.86
C LEU A 41 8.03 14.07 -9.89
N SER A 42 8.33 14.37 -11.16
CA SER A 42 7.38 14.11 -12.23
C SER A 42 7.30 12.60 -12.40
N SER A 43 6.16 12.00 -12.05
CA SER A 43 5.82 10.67 -12.54
C SER A 43 5.66 10.79 -14.05
N LYS A 44 6.68 10.36 -14.80
CA LYS A 44 6.59 10.26 -16.26
C LYS A 44 5.78 9.01 -16.59
N LEU A 45 4.47 9.06 -16.32
CA LEU A 45 3.54 8.09 -16.88
C LEU A 45 3.32 8.48 -18.35
N THR A 46 3.41 7.50 -19.23
CA THR A 46 3.01 7.63 -20.63
C THR A 46 1.49 7.70 -20.73
N ASP A 47 0.95 8.28 -21.81
CA ASP A 47 -0.51 8.37 -22.01
C ASP A 47 -1.18 6.98 -21.92
N MET A 48 -0.51 5.94 -22.41
CA MET A 48 -0.97 4.55 -22.32
C MET A 48 -1.04 4.05 -20.86
N GLU A 49 -0.07 4.41 -20.01
CA GLU A 49 -0.10 4.05 -18.59
C GLU A 49 -1.16 4.86 -17.82
N THR A 50 -1.47 6.08 -18.25
CA THR A 50 -2.55 6.86 -17.62
C THR A 50 -3.95 6.36 -17.97
N ASP A 51 -4.16 5.78 -19.16
CA ASP A 51 -5.44 5.18 -19.55
C ASP A 51 -5.79 3.93 -18.70
N GLU A 52 -4.77 3.23 -18.18
CA GLU A 52 -4.93 2.07 -17.29
C GLU A 52 -5.07 2.44 -15.80
N CYS A 53 -4.97 3.73 -15.44
CA CYS A 53 -5.06 4.17 -14.04
C CYS A 53 -6.52 4.32 -13.59
N GLU A 54 -6.87 3.72 -12.46
CA GLU A 54 -8.16 3.94 -11.79
C GLU A 54 -8.05 5.01 -10.69
N GLU A 55 -9.04 5.90 -10.61
CA GLU A 55 -9.12 6.88 -9.53
C GLU A 55 -9.46 6.17 -8.21
N THR A 56 -8.59 6.33 -7.20
CA THR A 56 -8.80 5.76 -5.87
C THR A 56 -8.78 6.84 -4.81
N THR A 57 -9.60 6.67 -3.78
CA THR A 57 -9.56 7.51 -2.57
C THR A 57 -8.62 6.92 -1.54
N MET A 58 -7.86 7.76 -0.85
CA MET A 58 -7.10 7.33 0.33
C MET A 58 -8.06 7.16 1.52
N HIS A 59 -7.82 6.13 2.33
CA HIS A 59 -8.57 5.85 3.54
C HIS A 59 -7.59 5.74 4.71
N ASP A 60 -8.03 6.18 5.89
CA ASP A 60 -7.22 6.10 7.10
C ASP A 60 -7.02 4.65 7.54
N VAL A 61 -5.77 4.28 7.83
CA VAL A 61 -5.39 2.95 8.33
C VAL A 61 -4.78 3.11 9.72
N ASN A 62 -5.55 2.78 10.75
CA ASN A 62 -5.09 2.88 12.14
C ASN A 62 -4.08 1.78 12.52
N ASN A 63 -4.20 0.59 11.93
CA ASN A 63 -3.27 -0.52 12.14
C ASN A 63 -2.97 -1.22 10.81
N ILE A 64 -1.74 -1.06 10.32
CA ILE A 64 -1.29 -1.61 9.03
C ILE A 64 -1.31 -3.14 9.02
N GLU A 65 -1.04 -3.79 10.15
CA GLU A 65 -1.01 -5.26 10.24
C GLU A 65 -2.41 -5.84 10.09
N GLU A 66 -3.39 -5.28 10.82
CA GLU A 66 -4.80 -5.66 10.70
C GLU A 66 -5.36 -5.40 9.30
N GLU A 67 -4.96 -4.28 8.69
CA GLU A 67 -5.34 -3.93 7.32
C GLU A 67 -4.82 -4.95 6.31
N MET A 68 -3.55 -5.37 6.46
CA MET A 68 -2.96 -6.40 5.60
C MET A 68 -3.66 -7.75 5.78
N HIS A 69 -4.01 -8.14 7.01
CA HIS A 69 -4.78 -9.36 7.26
C HIS A 69 -6.18 -9.30 6.64
N ARG A 70 -6.89 -8.17 6.76
CA ARG A 70 -8.22 -8.00 6.14
C ARG A 70 -8.14 -8.08 4.62
N LYS A 71 -7.15 -7.43 4.00
CA LYS A 71 -6.93 -7.49 2.55
C LYS A 71 -6.59 -8.90 2.07
N GLN A 72 -5.78 -9.66 2.80
CA GLN A 72 -5.51 -11.07 2.48
C GLN A 72 -6.76 -11.94 2.56
N ALA A 73 -7.62 -11.73 3.56
CA ALA A 73 -8.88 -12.44 3.69
C ALA A 73 -9.87 -12.11 2.55
N HIS A 74 -9.95 -10.84 2.13
CA HIS A 74 -10.78 -10.44 0.98
C HIS A 74 -10.25 -11.00 -0.34
N ALA A 75 -8.94 -10.92 -0.60
CA ALA A 75 -8.35 -11.51 -1.81
C ALA A 75 -8.54 -13.04 -1.87
N ALA A 76 -8.50 -13.71 -0.71
CA ALA A 76 -8.84 -15.13 -0.64
C ALA A 76 -10.32 -15.39 -0.96
N HIS A 77 -11.23 -14.48 -0.60
CA HIS A 77 -12.67 -14.63 -0.86
C HIS A 77 -13.04 -14.37 -2.32
N GLU A 78 -12.45 -13.35 -2.95
CA GLU A 78 -12.67 -13.03 -4.37
C GLU A 78 -12.29 -14.22 -5.29
N ALA A 79 -11.26 -14.99 -4.92
CA ALA A 79 -10.89 -16.21 -5.64
C ALA A 79 -11.90 -17.36 -5.53
N TYR A 80 -12.87 -17.30 -4.60
CA TYR A 80 -13.96 -18.27 -4.47
C TYR A 80 -15.30 -17.74 -5.00
N GLU A 81 -15.52 -16.43 -5.09
CA GLU A 81 -16.77 -15.85 -5.62
C GLU A 81 -16.88 -15.95 -7.15
N GLU A 82 -15.76 -15.92 -7.89
CA GLU A 82 -15.79 -16.06 -9.36
C GLU A 82 -16.34 -17.42 -9.84
N ASP A 83 -16.33 -18.46 -9.00
CA ASP A 83 -16.76 -19.81 -9.38
C ASP A 83 -18.27 -20.09 -9.13
N ASP A 84 -18.96 -19.24 -8.34
CA ASP A 84 -20.35 -19.50 -7.89
C ASP A 84 -21.41 -18.54 -8.46
N GLU A 85 -21.03 -17.50 -9.23
CA GLU A 85 -21.96 -16.51 -9.79
C GLU A 85 -22.05 -16.54 -11.32
N MET A 86 -22.29 -17.73 -11.88
CA MET A 86 -22.73 -17.89 -13.27
C MET A 86 -24.20 -18.34 -13.33
N PRO A 87 -25.18 -17.41 -13.39
CA PRO A 87 -26.58 -17.77 -13.53
C PRO A 87 -26.87 -18.15 -14.99
N GLY A 88 -26.83 -19.46 -15.27
CA GLY A 88 -27.40 -20.04 -16.49
C GLY A 88 -26.39 -20.33 -17.59
N GLY A 89 -25.92 -21.58 -17.65
CA GLY A 89 -25.02 -21.95 -18.75
C GLY A 89 -24.61 -23.42 -18.88
N ALA A 90 -25.20 -24.37 -18.16
CA ALA A 90 -24.92 -25.79 -18.38
C ALA A 90 -26.16 -26.51 -18.93
N GLN A 91 -26.48 -26.18 -20.19
CA GLN A 91 -27.47 -26.94 -20.95
C GLN A 91 -26.93 -28.36 -21.19
N ARG A 92 -27.67 -29.31 -20.65
CA ARG A 92 -27.35 -30.74 -20.57
C ARG A 92 -27.18 -31.33 -21.97
N VAL A 93 -25.96 -31.69 -22.35
CA VAL A 93 -25.72 -32.62 -23.45
C VAL A 93 -25.94 -34.04 -22.95
N GLN A 94 -27.12 -34.58 -23.23
CA GLN A 94 -27.47 -35.99 -22.99
C GLN A 94 -26.97 -36.87 -24.14
N CYS A 95 -26.40 -38.01 -23.77
CA CYS A 95 -25.85 -39.04 -24.62
C CYS A 95 -26.85 -39.61 -25.63
N ALA A 96 -26.38 -39.86 -26.86
CA ALA A 96 -26.91 -40.90 -27.72
C ALA A 96 -25.72 -41.59 -28.42
N GLN A 97 -25.35 -42.77 -27.92
CA GLN A 97 -24.59 -43.76 -28.68
C GLN A 97 -25.54 -44.92 -28.96
N GLN A 98 -25.50 -45.42 -30.19
CA GLN A 98 -26.18 -46.64 -30.64
C GLN A 98 -25.63 -47.88 -29.94
#